data_AF-A0A2N2YZX6-F1
#
_entry.id   AF-A0A2N2YZX6-F1
#
_cell.length_a   1.000
_cell.length_b   1.000
_cell.length_c   1.000
_cell.angle_alpha   90.00
_cell.angle_beta   90.00
_cell.angle_gamma   90.00
#
_symmetry.space_group_name_H-M   'P 1'
#
loop_
_entity.id
_entity.type
_entity.pdbx_description
1 polymer ?
#
loop_
_entity_poly.entity_id
_entity_poly.type
_entity_poly.pdbx_seq_one_letter_code
_entity_poly.pdbx_strand_id
1 'polypeptide(L)'
;MNSLFTFLVLSSVGMLLFYMVYWAFLRKETYYTSNRFFLLFGLFSSTLMPLMPIHYNVMTEGVARNGNLFTEVSSAFKGIQPYTGSGFEVSYSLSWLDALLIIYFTGAGIFMLRLLVQTGILCIQIIKNKTILLDGLRVVETEKYGLPFSFFNVVYINPKFHKQDVLPEILAHEKVHIREKHWVDLLIIELLTVIFWFNLVIWFFEHAIKLNHEYLADHGVISKGSHVGKYQALLVNQLMGMQIIGITNNLNFGINTNRLKMMTKQKTPKIKAIKLVWAMPIIAILLFAFAEPNYKVIPEKQDPGKSAVQNVIEKRVTMFTGTVVDENAIGFPGVQVLIVGSTIGITTDKEGSFTLGLINEVKVEFSYVGKETLQFTGNELLSMKEKRIVMKDIAIVLDFNQKTEEVVPPPQPVKTEGIVEEIIVPPPPLRAFDENAEEHIFTIVEQDPEYPGGHNALRKYVTDMQTKLANDEKIKGKAKVGFTVDAEGKATNIKTIEQDNDLAGKGAATIVMGMETWTPGKQRNKAVSVNFILPVEFK
;
A
#
# COMPACT_ATOMS: atom_id res chain seq x y z
N MET A 1 0.45 -6.57 -5.48
CA MET A 1 -1.02 -6.75 -5.31
C MET A 1 -1.77 -5.42 -5.29
N ASN A 2 -1.35 -4.44 -4.48
CA ASN A 2 -2.03 -3.13 -4.38
C ASN A 2 -2.15 -2.39 -5.72
N SER A 3 -1.17 -2.51 -6.62
CA SER A 3 -1.22 -1.87 -7.95
C SER A 3 -2.35 -2.40 -8.85
N LEU A 4 -2.62 -3.72 -8.87
CA LEU A 4 -3.72 -4.29 -9.66
C LEU A 4 -5.09 -3.85 -9.11
N PHE A 5 -5.26 -3.89 -7.80
CA PHE A 5 -6.53 -3.47 -7.18
C PHE A 5 -6.82 -1.98 -7.44
N THR A 6 -5.80 -1.14 -7.25
CA THR A 6 -5.86 0.30 -7.55
C THR A 6 -6.21 0.52 -9.02
N PHE A 7 -5.53 -0.17 -9.93
CA PHE A 7 -5.82 -0.14 -11.36
C PHE A 7 -7.30 -0.45 -11.69
N LEU A 8 -7.84 -1.53 -11.13
CA LEU A 8 -9.22 -1.98 -11.39
C LEU A 8 -10.25 -0.98 -10.87
N VAL A 9 -10.04 -0.43 -9.67
CA VAL A 9 -10.96 0.55 -9.06
C VAL A 9 -10.94 1.86 -9.84
N LEU A 10 -9.75 2.42 -10.13
CA LEU A 10 -9.66 3.70 -10.83
C LEU A 10 -10.20 3.60 -12.27
N SER A 11 -9.94 2.49 -12.97
CA SER A 11 -10.52 2.24 -14.30
C SER A 11 -12.05 2.20 -14.22
N SER A 12 -12.61 1.56 -13.18
CA SER A 12 -14.05 1.46 -12.97
C SER A 12 -14.70 2.82 -12.71
N VAL A 13 -14.05 3.69 -11.93
CA VAL A 13 -14.49 5.07 -11.70
C VAL A 13 -14.45 5.86 -13.00
N GLY A 14 -13.38 5.75 -13.78
CA GLY A 14 -13.27 6.41 -15.08
C GLY A 14 -14.38 5.99 -16.05
N MET A 15 -14.67 4.68 -16.14
CA MET A 15 -15.77 4.15 -16.94
C MET A 15 -17.11 4.75 -16.50
N LEU A 16 -17.37 4.80 -15.19
CA LEU A 16 -18.61 5.35 -14.65
C LEU A 16 -18.81 6.81 -15.06
N LEU A 17 -17.78 7.64 -14.95
CA LEU A 17 -17.84 9.06 -15.30
C LEU A 17 -18.16 9.26 -16.79
N PHE A 18 -17.47 8.55 -17.68
CA PHE A 18 -17.77 8.60 -19.12
C PHE A 18 -19.18 8.11 -19.43
N TYR A 19 -19.62 7.02 -18.82
CA TYR A 19 -20.97 6.50 -19.01
C TYR A 19 -22.05 7.50 -18.57
N MET A 20 -21.85 8.16 -17.42
CA MET A 20 -22.79 9.17 -16.91
C MET A 20 -22.97 10.33 -17.91
N VAL A 21 -21.89 10.83 -18.52
CA VAL A 21 -21.99 11.88 -19.54
C VAL A 21 -22.72 11.39 -20.78
N TYR A 22 -22.43 10.18 -21.26
CA TYR A 22 -23.19 9.57 -22.35
C TYR A 22 -24.68 9.50 -22.02
N TRP A 23 -25.02 8.97 -20.84
CA TRP A 23 -26.40 8.77 -20.41
C TRP A 23 -27.16 10.09 -20.24
N ALA A 24 -26.52 11.13 -19.71
CA ALA A 24 -27.14 12.43 -19.50
C ALA A 24 -27.34 13.21 -20.80
N PHE A 25 -26.30 13.28 -21.65
CA PHE A 25 -26.24 14.25 -22.74
C PHE A 25 -26.32 13.66 -24.15
N LEU A 26 -25.76 12.46 -24.38
CA LEU A 26 -25.55 11.91 -25.73
C LEU A 26 -26.55 10.82 -26.13
N ARG A 27 -27.06 10.02 -25.19
CA ARG A 27 -27.91 8.83 -25.50
C ARG A 27 -29.15 9.14 -26.34
N LYS A 28 -29.67 10.37 -26.23
CA LYS A 28 -30.87 10.80 -26.95
C LYS A 28 -30.54 11.47 -28.28
N GLU A 29 -29.28 11.76 -28.60
CA GLU A 29 -28.91 12.51 -29.80
C GLU A 29 -28.77 11.59 -31.02
N THR A 30 -29.08 12.11 -32.22
CA THR A 30 -29.00 11.33 -33.47
C THR A 30 -27.59 11.26 -34.06
N TYR A 31 -26.54 11.58 -33.29
CA TYR A 31 -25.15 11.51 -33.71
C TYR A 31 -24.55 10.13 -33.44
N TYR A 32 -25.10 9.10 -34.07
CA TYR A 32 -24.76 7.71 -33.76
C TYR A 32 -23.26 7.39 -33.93
N THR A 33 -22.61 7.93 -34.97
CA THR A 33 -21.16 7.75 -35.17
C THR A 33 -20.33 8.42 -34.07
N SER A 34 -20.67 9.66 -33.69
CA SER A 34 -19.96 10.37 -32.61
C SER A 34 -20.21 9.71 -31.25
N ASN A 35 -21.42 9.23 -31.00
CA ASN A 35 -21.77 8.48 -29.80
C ASN A 35 -20.98 7.17 -29.70
N ARG A 36 -20.83 6.43 -30.81
CA ARG A 36 -19.95 5.25 -30.91
C ARG A 36 -18.53 5.60 -30.50
N PHE A 37 -17.96 6.64 -31.10
CA PHE A 37 -16.59 7.06 -30.81
C PHE A 37 -16.44 7.49 -29.36
N PHE A 38 -17.37 8.25 -28.81
CA PHE A 38 -17.35 8.68 -27.40
C PHE A 38 -17.36 7.48 -26.44
N LEU A 39 -18.23 6.49 -26.68
CA LEU A 39 -18.33 5.29 -25.84
C LEU A 39 -17.03 4.48 -25.86
N LEU A 40 -16.48 4.23 -27.05
CA LEU A 40 -15.21 3.50 -27.20
C LEU A 40 -14.04 4.30 -26.62
N PHE A 41 -13.97 5.59 -26.89
CA PHE A 41 -12.93 6.48 -26.37
C PHE A 41 -12.97 6.53 -24.84
N GLY A 42 -14.15 6.65 -24.23
CA GLY A 42 -14.29 6.63 -22.77
C GLY A 42 -13.85 5.30 -22.16
N LEU A 43 -14.21 4.19 -22.81
CA LEU A 43 -13.80 2.85 -22.40
C LEU A 43 -12.28 2.66 -22.46
N PHE A 44 -11.64 3.05 -23.57
CA PHE A 44 -10.19 2.98 -23.71
C PHE A 44 -9.46 3.97 -22.79
N SER A 45 -9.92 5.22 -22.69
CA SER A 45 -9.25 6.24 -21.87
C SER A 45 -9.27 5.88 -20.39
N SER A 46 -10.42 5.40 -19.90
CA SER A 46 -10.57 4.98 -18.50
C SER A 46 -9.70 3.78 -18.14
N THR A 47 -9.47 2.86 -19.09
CA THR A 47 -8.59 1.70 -18.86
C THR A 47 -7.12 1.99 -19.12
N LEU A 48 -6.77 2.86 -20.07
CA LEU A 48 -5.38 3.10 -20.47
C LEU A 48 -4.68 4.17 -19.62
N MET A 49 -5.39 5.20 -19.16
CA MET A 49 -4.81 6.27 -18.32
C MET A 49 -4.14 5.74 -17.03
N PRO A 50 -4.77 4.84 -16.26
CA PRO A 50 -4.11 4.25 -15.08
C PRO A 50 -2.79 3.51 -15.38
N LEU A 51 -2.56 3.00 -16.60
CA LEU A 51 -1.32 2.31 -16.96
C LEU A 51 -0.17 3.29 -17.24
N MET A 52 -0.47 4.55 -17.50
CA MET A 52 0.49 5.58 -17.88
C MET A 52 0.30 6.83 -17.01
N PRO A 53 0.63 6.77 -15.70
CA PRO A 53 0.50 7.91 -14.81
C PRO A 53 1.35 9.08 -15.31
N ILE A 54 0.81 10.28 -15.21
CA ILE A 54 1.51 11.50 -15.62
C ILE A 54 2.31 12.01 -14.43
N HIS A 55 3.61 12.15 -14.60
CA HIS A 55 4.46 12.69 -13.55
C HIS A 55 4.56 14.22 -13.64
N TYR A 56 4.30 14.91 -12.52
CA TYR A 56 4.55 16.35 -12.40
C TYR A 56 5.68 16.61 -11.41
N ASN A 57 6.56 17.56 -11.71
CA ASN A 57 7.70 17.81 -10.84
C ASN A 57 7.30 18.70 -9.68
N VAL A 58 7.55 18.25 -8.45
CA VAL A 58 7.44 19.07 -7.24
C VAL A 58 8.86 19.43 -6.84
N MET A 59 9.18 20.73 -6.93
CA MET A 59 10.45 21.25 -6.45
C MET A 59 10.38 21.39 -4.93
N THR A 60 11.27 20.72 -4.22
CA THR A 60 11.35 20.84 -2.76
C THR A 60 12.68 21.48 -2.36
N GLU A 61 12.60 22.46 -1.46
CA GLU A 61 13.76 23.00 -0.74
C GLU A 61 14.12 22.01 0.37
N GLY A 62 14.83 20.96 0.00
CA GLY A 62 15.36 19.98 0.94
C GLY A 62 16.85 19.82 0.69
N VAL A 63 17.64 19.75 1.76
CA VAL A 63 19.02 19.26 1.66
C VAL A 63 18.99 17.98 0.84
N ALA A 64 19.82 17.90 -0.20
CA ALA A 64 20.04 16.68 -0.95
C ALA A 64 20.61 15.62 0.00
N ARG A 65 19.75 15.00 0.83
CA ARG A 65 20.03 13.68 1.36
C ARG A 65 19.99 12.79 0.15
N ASN A 66 21.16 12.55 -0.41
CA ASN A 66 21.41 11.58 -1.46
C ASN A 66 20.62 10.31 -1.13
N GLY A 67 19.44 10.15 -1.73
CA GLY A 67 18.57 8.98 -1.53
C GLY A 67 19.29 7.69 -1.88
N ASN A 68 20.39 7.80 -2.64
CA ASN A 68 21.26 6.71 -3.03
C ASN A 68 21.95 6.06 -1.82
N LEU A 69 22.41 6.82 -0.81
CA LEU A 69 23.19 6.25 0.30
C LEU A 69 22.32 5.38 1.22
N PHE A 70 21.12 5.86 1.58
CA PHE A 70 20.20 5.08 2.43
C PHE A 70 19.64 3.86 1.67
N THR A 71 19.46 3.98 0.36
CA THR A 71 18.97 2.88 -0.48
C THR A 71 20.05 1.82 -0.74
N GLU A 72 21.32 2.22 -0.94
CA GLU A 72 22.47 1.30 -1.02
C GLU A 72 22.69 0.57 0.31
N VAL A 73 22.73 1.31 1.41
CA VAL A 73 22.90 0.75 2.75
C VAL A 73 21.75 -0.20 3.10
N SER A 74 20.49 0.18 2.80
CA SER A 74 19.31 -0.70 2.95
C SER A 74 19.39 -1.96 2.08
N SER A 75 19.92 -1.87 0.86
CA SER A 75 20.08 -3.01 -0.04
C SER A 75 21.14 -4.01 0.46
N ALA A 76 22.19 -3.53 1.13
CA ALA A 76 23.18 -4.38 1.79
C ALA A 76 22.58 -5.14 2.99
N PHE A 77 21.58 -4.57 3.67
CA PHE A 77 20.84 -5.22 4.77
C PHE A 77 19.83 -6.29 4.32
N LYS A 78 19.40 -6.29 3.05
CA LYS A 78 18.44 -7.30 2.52
C LYS A 78 19.02 -8.71 2.39
N GLY A 79 20.35 -8.86 2.45
CA GLY A 79 21.04 -10.16 2.31
C GLY A 79 21.26 -10.92 3.63
N ILE A 80 20.98 -10.29 4.78
CA ILE A 80 21.20 -10.90 6.09
C ILE A 80 19.95 -11.72 6.45
N GLN A 81 20.05 -13.04 6.35
CA GLN A 81 18.97 -13.94 6.79
C GLN A 81 18.84 -13.83 8.32
N PRO A 82 17.65 -13.47 8.85
CA PRO A 82 17.41 -13.51 10.28
C PRO A 82 17.66 -14.94 10.78
N TYR A 83 18.41 -15.08 11.88
CA TYR A 83 18.51 -16.36 12.57
C TYR A 83 17.15 -16.70 13.20
N THR A 84 16.29 -17.38 12.44
CA THR A 84 15.17 -18.12 13.00
C THR A 84 15.71 -19.46 13.46
N GLY A 85 15.67 -19.73 14.76
CA GLY A 85 15.95 -21.06 15.29
C GLY A 85 15.18 -22.13 14.50
N SER A 86 15.82 -23.28 14.30
CA SER A 86 15.24 -24.43 13.61
C SER A 86 13.85 -24.76 14.17
N GLY A 87 12.80 -24.60 13.36
CA GLY A 87 11.46 -25.12 13.70
C GLY A 87 10.27 -24.18 13.55
N PHE A 88 10.35 -23.05 12.85
CA PHE A 88 9.14 -22.37 12.39
C PHE A 88 8.87 -22.74 10.93
N GLU A 89 8.07 -23.78 10.73
CA GLU A 89 7.32 -23.90 9.48
C GLU A 89 6.48 -22.64 9.34
N VAL A 90 6.81 -21.78 8.38
CA VAL A 90 5.95 -20.67 8.00
C VAL A 90 4.73 -21.31 7.35
N SER A 91 3.71 -21.59 8.16
CA SER A 91 2.37 -21.89 7.68
C SER A 91 1.98 -20.75 6.74
N TYR A 92 1.87 -21.03 5.44
CA TYR A 92 1.29 -20.09 4.49
C TYR A 92 -0.20 -19.94 4.86
N SER A 93 -0.49 -19.05 5.81
CA SER A 93 -1.87 -18.69 6.10
C SER A 93 -2.41 -17.95 4.89
N LEU A 94 -3.42 -18.51 4.23
CA LEU A 94 -4.07 -17.88 3.10
C LEU A 94 -4.58 -16.49 3.54
N SER A 95 -3.97 -15.44 3.01
CA SER A 95 -4.45 -14.09 3.29
C SER A 95 -5.79 -13.88 2.61
N TRP A 96 -6.66 -13.06 3.19
CA TRP A 96 -7.91 -12.65 2.56
C TRP A 96 -7.68 -12.02 1.17
N LEU A 97 -6.54 -11.35 0.98
CA LEU A 97 -6.14 -10.79 -0.31
C LEU A 97 -5.86 -11.87 -1.36
N ASP A 98 -5.27 -13.00 -0.95
CA ASP A 98 -5.01 -14.13 -1.84
C ASP A 98 -6.32 -14.81 -2.24
N ALA A 99 -7.24 -14.97 -1.28
CA ALA A 99 -8.59 -15.50 -1.55
C ALA A 99 -9.35 -14.62 -2.55
N LEU A 100 -9.32 -13.29 -2.39
CA LEU A 100 -9.94 -12.35 -3.34
C LEU A 100 -9.33 -12.45 -4.75
N LEU A 101 -8.01 -12.60 -4.83
CA LEU A 101 -7.30 -12.73 -6.09
C LEU A 101 -7.66 -14.04 -6.80
N ILE A 102 -7.76 -15.15 -6.06
CA ILE A 102 -8.22 -16.44 -6.59
C ILE A 102 -9.64 -16.31 -7.14
N ILE A 103 -10.56 -15.66 -6.41
CA ILE A 103 -11.93 -15.42 -6.87
C ILE A 103 -11.92 -14.58 -8.15
N TYR A 104 -11.13 -13.51 -8.19
CA TYR A 104 -11.02 -12.64 -9.36
C TYR A 104 -10.56 -13.40 -10.61
N PHE A 105 -9.47 -14.16 -10.53
CA PHE A 105 -8.94 -14.91 -11.67
C PHE A 105 -9.85 -16.09 -12.06
N THR A 106 -10.51 -16.72 -11.10
CA THR A 106 -11.51 -17.77 -11.38
C THR A 106 -12.68 -17.19 -12.18
N GLY A 107 -13.22 -16.05 -11.74
CA GLY A 107 -14.28 -15.35 -12.46
C GLY A 107 -13.85 -14.95 -13.87
N ALA A 108 -12.67 -14.31 -14.02
CA ALA A 108 -12.11 -13.95 -15.31
C ALA A 108 -11.93 -15.18 -16.23
N GLY A 109 -11.46 -16.31 -15.69
CA GLY A 109 -11.33 -17.57 -16.43
C GLY A 109 -12.66 -18.10 -16.97
N ILE A 110 -13.73 -18.04 -16.17
CA ILE A 110 -15.08 -18.45 -16.60
C ILE A 110 -15.59 -17.56 -17.74
N PHE A 111 -15.46 -16.24 -17.63
CA PHE A 111 -15.89 -15.32 -18.68
C PHE A 111 -15.04 -15.45 -19.95
N MET A 112 -13.73 -15.67 -19.81
CA MET A 112 -12.84 -15.94 -20.94
C MET A 112 -13.23 -17.23 -21.66
N LEU A 113 -13.48 -18.31 -20.92
CA LEU A 113 -13.92 -19.59 -21.49
C LEU A 113 -15.26 -19.42 -22.22
N ARG A 114 -16.21 -18.71 -21.62
CA ARG A 114 -17.50 -18.38 -22.25
C ARG A 114 -17.29 -17.66 -23.58
N LEU A 115 -16.45 -16.62 -23.63
CA LEU A 115 -16.14 -15.86 -24.85
C LEU A 115 -15.52 -16.75 -25.95
N LEU A 116 -14.56 -17.60 -25.57
CA LEU A 116 -13.91 -18.54 -26.49
C LEU A 116 -14.88 -19.58 -27.04
N VAL A 117 -15.72 -20.17 -26.19
CA VAL A 117 -16.73 -21.16 -26.60
C VAL A 117 -17.77 -20.53 -27.53
N GLN A 118 -18.30 -19.34 -27.19
CA GLN A 118 -19.28 -18.64 -28.03
C GLN A 118 -18.71 -18.31 -29.41
N THR A 119 -17.50 -17.76 -29.47
CA THR A 119 -16.82 -17.44 -30.72
C THR A 119 -16.47 -18.71 -31.51
N GLY A 120 -15.99 -19.75 -30.83
CA GLY A 120 -15.64 -21.04 -31.43
C GLY A 120 -16.85 -21.74 -32.07
N ILE A 121 -18.01 -21.73 -31.41
CA ILE A 121 -19.26 -22.29 -31.97
C ILE A 121 -19.64 -21.59 -33.28
N LEU A 122 -19.55 -20.25 -33.34
CA LEU A 122 -19.85 -19.51 -34.57
C LEU A 122 -18.87 -19.84 -35.69
N CYS A 123 -17.57 -19.91 -35.40
CA CYS A 123 -16.55 -20.31 -36.37
C CYS A 123 -16.78 -21.74 -36.90
N ILE A 124 -17.12 -22.69 -36.02
CA ILE A 124 -17.44 -24.08 -36.42
C ILE A 124 -18.65 -24.12 -37.36
N GLN A 125 -19.67 -23.28 -37.14
CA GLN A 125 -20.84 -23.21 -38.02
C GLN A 125 -20.50 -22.71 -39.44
N ILE A 126 -19.49 -21.83 -39.58
CA ILE A 126 -19.01 -21.37 -40.91
C ILE A 126 -18.39 -22.54 -41.67
N ILE A 127 -17.66 -23.43 -40.98
CA ILE A 127 -16.98 -24.56 -41.61
C ILE A 127 -17.96 -25.69 -41.94
N LYS A 128 -18.95 -25.94 -41.07
CA LYS A 128 -19.88 -27.06 -41.22
C LYS A 128 -21.01 -26.81 -42.22
N ASN A 129 -21.49 -25.57 -42.34
CA ASN A 129 -22.65 -25.25 -43.16
C ASN A 129 -22.24 -24.71 -44.53
N LYS A 130 -23.13 -24.88 -45.52
CA LYS A 130 -22.94 -24.30 -46.85
C LYS A 130 -22.97 -22.77 -46.76
N THR A 131 -21.95 -22.12 -47.30
CA THR A 131 -21.89 -20.67 -47.44
C THR A 131 -22.31 -20.28 -48.87
N ILE A 132 -23.27 -19.37 -49.00
CA ILE A 132 -23.80 -18.85 -50.26
C ILE A 132 -23.34 -17.40 -50.41
N LEU A 133 -23.00 -16.97 -51.62
CA LEU A 133 -22.68 -15.56 -51.89
C LEU A 133 -23.94 -14.85 -52.39
N LEU A 134 -24.43 -13.86 -51.66
CA LEU A 134 -25.64 -13.12 -52.00
C LEU A 134 -25.41 -11.61 -51.78
N ASP A 135 -25.62 -10.79 -52.82
CA ASP A 135 -25.33 -9.35 -52.84
C ASP A 135 -23.90 -8.97 -52.35
N GLY A 136 -22.92 -9.82 -52.70
CA GLY A 136 -21.52 -9.70 -52.29
C GLY A 136 -21.24 -10.06 -50.83
N LEU A 137 -22.23 -10.57 -50.09
CA LEU A 137 -22.10 -11.04 -48.71
C LEU A 137 -22.06 -12.56 -48.65
N ARG A 138 -21.24 -13.10 -47.74
CA ARG A 138 -21.26 -14.53 -47.41
C ARG A 138 -22.42 -14.79 -46.46
N VAL A 139 -23.35 -15.63 -46.86
CA VAL A 139 -24.55 -16.00 -46.09
C VAL A 139 -24.44 -17.47 -45.70
N VAL A 140 -24.59 -17.76 -44.41
CA VAL A 140 -24.69 -19.11 -43.86
C VAL A 140 -26.12 -19.36 -43.44
N GLU A 141 -26.76 -20.33 -44.07
CA GLU A 141 -28.12 -20.73 -43.71
C GLU A 141 -28.07 -21.69 -42.52
N THR A 142 -28.79 -21.38 -41.45
CA THR A 142 -28.85 -22.22 -40.26
C THR A 142 -30.22 -22.10 -39.58
N GLU A 143 -30.79 -23.24 -39.19
CA GLU A 143 -32.04 -23.27 -38.43
C GLU A 143 -31.83 -23.03 -36.93
N LYS A 144 -30.57 -23.01 -36.48
CA LYS A 144 -30.21 -22.93 -35.05
C LYS A 144 -30.63 -21.60 -34.42
N TYR A 145 -30.66 -20.52 -35.19
CA TYR A 145 -30.97 -19.18 -34.72
C TYR A 145 -32.25 -18.68 -35.37
N GLY A 146 -33.15 -18.09 -34.60
CA GLY A 146 -34.43 -17.58 -35.11
C GLY A 146 -34.33 -16.19 -35.77
N LEU A 147 -33.35 -15.38 -35.37
CA LEU A 147 -33.10 -14.03 -35.90
C LEU A 147 -31.83 -14.02 -36.77
N PRO A 148 -31.82 -13.25 -37.86
CA PRO A 148 -30.64 -13.01 -38.66
C PRO A 148 -29.66 -12.13 -37.86
N PHE A 149 -28.38 -12.40 -38.02
CA PHE A 149 -27.30 -11.58 -37.44
C PHE A 149 -26.03 -11.74 -38.27
N SER A 150 -25.14 -10.79 -38.14
CA SER A 150 -23.83 -10.80 -38.81
C SER A 150 -22.69 -10.95 -37.81
N PHE A 151 -21.69 -11.72 -38.20
CA PHE A 151 -20.47 -11.92 -37.44
C PHE A 151 -19.27 -11.96 -38.40
N PHE A 152 -18.22 -11.19 -38.08
CA PHE A 152 -17.12 -10.87 -38.99
C PHE A 152 -17.59 -10.29 -40.34
N ASN A 153 -17.60 -11.12 -41.38
CA ASN A 153 -17.98 -10.79 -42.75
C ASN A 153 -18.87 -11.91 -43.31
N VAL A 154 -19.70 -12.47 -42.42
CA VAL A 154 -20.66 -13.55 -42.68
C VAL A 154 -22.00 -13.17 -42.04
N VAL A 155 -23.08 -13.40 -42.77
CA VAL A 155 -24.46 -13.21 -42.30
C VAL A 155 -25.09 -14.57 -42.05
N TYR A 156 -25.70 -14.77 -40.88
CA TYR A 156 -26.45 -15.97 -40.55
C TYR A 156 -27.93 -15.70 -40.75
N ILE A 157 -28.61 -16.58 -41.48
CA ILE A 157 -30.04 -16.41 -41.79
C ILE A 157 -30.76 -17.73 -41.58
N ASN A 158 -31.99 -17.66 -41.04
CA ASN A 158 -32.87 -18.80 -40.96
C ASN A 158 -33.78 -18.88 -42.19
N PRO A 159 -33.66 -19.91 -43.04
CA PRO A 159 -34.47 -20.00 -44.25
C PRO A 159 -35.99 -20.16 -43.98
N LYS A 160 -36.39 -20.58 -42.77
CA LYS A 160 -37.81 -20.81 -42.41
C LYS A 160 -38.61 -19.52 -42.19
N PHE A 161 -37.96 -18.44 -41.76
CA PHE A 161 -38.67 -17.23 -41.27
C PHE A 161 -38.53 -16.01 -42.19
N HIS A 162 -37.65 -16.06 -43.19
CA HIS A 162 -37.35 -14.92 -44.04
C HIS A 162 -37.77 -15.16 -45.49
N LYS A 163 -38.94 -14.62 -45.86
CA LYS A 163 -39.47 -14.62 -47.24
C LYS A 163 -38.67 -13.66 -48.14
N GLN A 164 -38.64 -13.91 -49.46
CA GLN A 164 -37.88 -13.10 -50.42
C GLN A 164 -38.26 -11.60 -50.42
N ASP A 165 -39.52 -11.25 -50.16
CA ASP A 165 -39.99 -9.84 -50.22
C ASP A 165 -39.41 -8.94 -49.13
N VAL A 166 -38.93 -9.55 -48.05
CA VAL A 166 -38.45 -8.91 -46.82
C VAL A 166 -36.92 -8.95 -46.74
N LEU A 167 -36.33 -9.95 -47.38
CA LEU A 167 -34.90 -10.25 -47.32
C LEU A 167 -33.97 -9.07 -47.70
N PRO A 168 -34.30 -8.20 -48.69
CA PRO A 168 -33.42 -7.09 -49.06
C PRO A 168 -33.22 -6.06 -47.94
N GLU A 169 -34.27 -5.75 -47.15
CA GLU A 169 -34.17 -4.78 -46.06
C GLU A 169 -33.36 -5.35 -44.88
N ILE A 170 -33.51 -6.64 -44.59
CA ILE A 170 -32.73 -7.36 -43.58
C ILE A 170 -31.25 -7.42 -43.99
N LEU A 171 -30.95 -7.83 -45.23
CA LEU A 171 -29.58 -7.89 -45.71
C LEU A 171 -28.94 -6.51 -45.75
N ALA A 172 -29.69 -5.47 -46.12
CA ALA A 172 -29.19 -4.10 -46.09
C ALA A 172 -28.80 -3.67 -44.67
N HIS A 173 -29.53 -4.10 -43.63
CA HIS A 173 -29.21 -3.88 -42.22
C HIS A 173 -27.90 -4.61 -41.84
N GLU A 174 -27.83 -5.92 -42.08
CA GLU A 174 -26.65 -6.74 -41.76
C GLU A 174 -25.39 -6.28 -42.49
N LYS A 175 -25.53 -5.79 -43.73
CA LYS A 175 -24.44 -5.19 -44.51
C LYS A 175 -23.84 -3.98 -43.81
N VAL A 176 -24.62 -3.20 -43.06
CA VAL A 176 -24.11 -2.06 -42.30
C VAL A 176 -23.26 -2.53 -41.12
N HIS A 177 -23.67 -3.57 -40.38
CA HIS A 177 -22.86 -4.12 -39.28
C HIS A 177 -21.49 -4.61 -39.74
N ILE A 178 -21.45 -5.28 -40.90
CA ILE A 178 -20.20 -5.73 -41.53
C ILE A 178 -19.35 -4.54 -41.97
N ARG A 179 -19.95 -3.57 -42.67
CA ARG A 179 -19.24 -2.39 -43.20
C ARG A 179 -18.63 -1.53 -42.09
N GLU A 180 -19.38 -1.29 -41.03
CA GLU A 180 -18.95 -0.49 -39.87
C GLU A 180 -18.06 -1.28 -38.90
N LYS A 181 -17.86 -2.59 -39.16
CA LYS A 181 -17.06 -3.52 -38.35
C LYS A 181 -17.52 -3.58 -36.90
N HIS A 182 -18.83 -3.63 -36.66
CA HIS A 182 -19.41 -3.67 -35.31
C HIS A 182 -18.91 -4.87 -34.48
N TRP A 183 -18.51 -5.96 -35.12
CA TRP A 183 -17.91 -7.11 -34.45
C TRP A 183 -16.61 -6.78 -33.69
N VAL A 184 -15.83 -5.79 -34.16
CA VAL A 184 -14.57 -5.38 -33.50
C VAL A 184 -14.89 -4.73 -32.15
N ASP A 185 -15.83 -3.80 -32.14
CA ASP A 185 -16.29 -3.13 -30.93
C ASP A 185 -16.87 -4.14 -29.92
N LEU A 186 -17.65 -5.12 -30.41
CA LEU A 186 -18.20 -6.21 -29.60
C LEU A 186 -17.09 -7.08 -29.00
N LEU A 187 -16.05 -7.40 -29.77
CA LEU A 187 -14.92 -8.17 -29.25
C LEU A 187 -14.15 -7.39 -28.18
N ILE A 188 -13.92 -6.09 -28.39
CA ILE A 188 -13.24 -5.22 -27.42
C ILE A 188 -14.02 -5.15 -26.11
N ILE A 189 -15.34 -4.90 -26.16
CA ILE A 189 -16.14 -4.80 -24.94
C ILE A 189 -16.23 -6.14 -24.22
N GLU A 190 -16.39 -7.27 -24.93
CA GLU A 190 -16.42 -8.60 -24.30
C GLU A 190 -15.07 -8.95 -23.66
N LEU A 191 -13.94 -8.60 -24.30
CA LEU A 191 -12.60 -8.78 -23.72
C LEU A 191 -12.43 -7.95 -22.44
N LEU A 192 -12.92 -6.71 -22.44
CA LEU A 192 -12.90 -5.86 -21.24
C LEU A 192 -13.88 -6.36 -20.17
N THR A 193 -15.03 -6.94 -20.54
CA THR A 193 -15.94 -7.60 -19.61
C THR A 193 -15.29 -8.80 -18.93
N VAL A 194 -14.36 -9.51 -19.58
CA VAL A 194 -13.56 -10.56 -18.91
C VAL A 194 -12.73 -9.98 -17.76
N ILE A 195 -12.09 -8.83 -17.98
CA ILE A 195 -11.24 -8.16 -16.98
C ILE A 195 -12.10 -7.52 -15.87
N PHE A 196 -13.20 -6.88 -16.27
CA PHE A 196 -14.07 -6.10 -15.39
C PHE A 196 -15.40 -6.80 -15.10
N TRP A 197 -15.41 -8.14 -15.06
CA TRP A 197 -16.66 -8.92 -14.98
C TRP A 197 -17.53 -8.58 -13.77
N PHE A 198 -16.89 -8.21 -12.66
CA PHE A 198 -17.53 -7.80 -11.41
C PHE A 198 -18.11 -6.37 -11.47
N ASN A 199 -17.65 -5.55 -12.42
CA ASN A 199 -18.04 -4.15 -12.52
C ASN A 199 -19.33 -3.99 -13.33
N LEU A 200 -20.42 -3.57 -12.68
CA LEU A 200 -21.72 -3.35 -13.32
C LEU A 200 -21.70 -2.35 -14.49
N VAL A 201 -20.76 -1.40 -14.48
CA VAL A 201 -20.67 -0.34 -15.50
C VAL A 201 -20.27 -0.89 -16.86
N ILE A 202 -19.44 -1.95 -16.93
CA ILE A 202 -19.03 -2.53 -18.22
C ILE A 202 -20.24 -3.08 -18.99
N TRP A 203 -21.19 -3.67 -18.27
CA TRP A 203 -22.45 -4.19 -18.81
C TRP A 203 -23.34 -3.08 -19.36
N PHE A 204 -23.30 -1.89 -18.75
CA PHE A 204 -23.99 -0.72 -19.28
C PHE A 204 -23.34 -0.17 -20.56
N PHE A 205 -22.01 -0.20 -20.66
CA PHE A 205 -21.31 0.10 -21.92
C PHE A 205 -21.66 -0.91 -23.00
N GLU A 206 -21.65 -2.21 -22.70
CA GLU A 206 -22.04 -3.27 -23.63
C GLU A 206 -23.43 -3.03 -24.20
N HIS A 207 -24.41 -2.74 -23.34
CA HIS A 207 -25.77 -2.41 -23.77
C HIS A 207 -25.82 -1.13 -24.64
N ALA A 208 -25.12 -0.07 -24.23
CA ALA A 208 -25.13 1.21 -24.93
C ALA A 208 -24.46 1.12 -26.32
N ILE A 209 -23.35 0.39 -26.43
CA ILE A 209 -22.64 0.16 -27.69
C ILE A 209 -23.51 -0.68 -28.65
N LYS A 210 -24.08 -1.79 -28.17
CA LYS A 210 -25.02 -2.63 -28.94
C LYS A 210 -26.18 -1.79 -29.47
N LEU A 211 -26.83 -1.00 -28.60
CA LEU A 211 -27.93 -0.14 -29.00
C LEU A 211 -27.52 0.92 -30.04
N ASN A 212 -26.32 1.49 -29.90
CA ASN A 212 -25.82 2.47 -30.86
C ASN A 212 -25.48 1.83 -32.22
N HIS A 213 -24.99 0.59 -32.24
CA HIS A 213 -24.81 -0.20 -33.48
C HIS A 213 -26.13 -0.42 -34.21
N GLU A 214 -27.19 -0.79 -33.48
CA GLU A 214 -28.52 -0.92 -34.05
C GLU A 214 -29.00 0.40 -34.67
N TYR A 215 -28.79 1.54 -33.99
CA TYR A 215 -29.16 2.85 -34.55
C TYR A 215 -28.38 3.20 -35.83
N LEU A 216 -27.09 2.85 -35.90
CA LEU A 216 -26.27 3.03 -37.10
C LEU A 216 -26.80 2.18 -38.26
N ALA A 217 -27.15 0.93 -37.98
CA ALA A 217 -27.69 0.00 -38.98
C ALA A 217 -29.08 0.43 -39.47
N ASP A 218 -29.98 0.78 -38.55
CA ASP A 218 -31.32 1.30 -38.85
C ASP A 218 -31.24 2.57 -39.71
N HIS A 219 -30.38 3.53 -39.33
CA HIS A 219 -30.14 4.75 -40.11
C HIS A 219 -29.53 4.43 -41.49
N GLY A 220 -28.64 3.44 -41.57
CA GLY A 220 -28.02 3.00 -42.82
C GLY A 220 -29.02 2.40 -43.82
N VAL A 221 -30.09 1.75 -43.35
CA VAL A 221 -31.19 1.25 -44.21
C VAL A 221 -32.11 2.39 -44.63
N ILE A 222 -32.55 3.23 -43.68
CA ILE A 222 -33.47 4.34 -43.96
C ILE A 222 -32.84 5.36 -44.93
N SER A 223 -31.55 5.66 -44.77
CA SER A 223 -30.82 6.58 -45.66
C SER A 223 -30.66 6.08 -47.11
N LYS A 224 -30.85 4.77 -47.36
CA LYS A 224 -30.87 4.18 -48.70
C LYS A 224 -32.26 4.23 -49.38
N GLY A 225 -33.29 4.77 -48.71
CA GLY A 225 -34.61 5.00 -49.29
C GLY A 225 -35.74 4.11 -48.76
N SER A 226 -35.48 3.25 -47.76
CA SER A 226 -36.55 2.44 -47.14
C SER A 226 -37.54 3.31 -46.35
N HIS A 227 -38.84 3.08 -46.56
CA HIS A 227 -39.89 3.77 -45.81
C HIS A 227 -39.85 3.36 -44.32
N VAL A 228 -39.78 4.36 -43.43
CA VAL A 228 -39.65 4.16 -41.98
C VAL A 228 -40.75 3.26 -41.41
N GLY A 229 -42.01 3.50 -41.77
CA GLY A 229 -43.13 2.71 -41.25
C GLY A 229 -43.12 1.24 -41.70
N LYS A 230 -42.80 0.99 -42.98
CA LYS A 230 -42.67 -0.38 -43.51
C LYS A 230 -41.54 -1.13 -42.81
N TYR A 231 -40.40 -0.47 -42.63
CA TYR A 231 -39.25 -1.04 -41.95
C TYR A 231 -39.50 -1.31 -40.46
N GLN A 232 -40.21 -0.41 -39.76
CA GLN A 232 -40.63 -0.62 -38.37
C GLN A 232 -41.57 -1.82 -38.23
N ALA A 233 -42.58 -1.93 -39.11
CA ALA A 233 -43.48 -3.08 -39.14
C ALA A 233 -42.71 -4.38 -39.42
N LEU A 234 -41.69 -4.33 -40.28
CA LEU A 234 -40.82 -5.46 -40.54
C LEU A 234 -40.08 -5.93 -39.28
N LEU A 235 -39.45 -5.01 -38.55
CA LEU A 235 -38.74 -5.35 -37.31
C LEU A 235 -39.68 -5.94 -36.26
N VAL A 236 -40.88 -5.39 -36.12
CA VAL A 236 -41.91 -5.93 -35.21
C VAL A 236 -42.35 -7.33 -35.62
N ASN A 237 -42.61 -7.56 -36.91
CA ASN A 237 -43.00 -8.87 -37.44
C ASN A 237 -41.91 -9.93 -37.22
N GLN A 238 -40.64 -9.54 -37.40
CA GLN A 238 -39.50 -10.42 -37.16
C GLN A 238 -39.40 -10.85 -35.69
N LEU A 239 -39.79 -9.98 -34.76
CA LEU A 239 -39.79 -10.27 -33.32
C LEU A 239 -41.03 -11.08 -32.86
N MET A 240 -42.18 -10.88 -33.51
CA MET A 240 -43.43 -11.58 -33.18
C MET A 240 -43.50 -13.02 -33.70
N GLY A 241 -42.57 -13.45 -34.55
CA GLY A 241 -42.52 -14.79 -35.14
C GLY A 241 -41.98 -15.94 -34.27
N MET A 242 -41.89 -15.80 -32.93
CA MET A 242 -41.37 -16.86 -32.02
C MET A 242 -42.30 -17.23 -30.86
N GLN A 243 -42.35 -18.53 -30.54
CA GLN A 243 -43.01 -19.14 -29.37
C GLN A 243 -42.24 -18.86 -28.06
N ILE A 244 -42.99 -18.54 -27.01
CA ILE A 244 -42.51 -18.26 -25.64
C ILE A 244 -42.74 -19.52 -24.79
N ILE A 245 -41.68 -20.28 -24.48
CA ILE A 245 -41.69 -21.16 -23.30
C ILE A 245 -40.33 -21.07 -22.61
N GLY A 246 -40.34 -20.57 -21.37
CA GLY A 246 -39.20 -20.55 -20.46
C GLY A 246 -39.44 -19.50 -19.37
N ILE A 247 -39.32 -19.88 -18.09
CA ILE A 247 -39.51 -19.04 -16.90
C ILE A 247 -38.33 -18.06 -16.77
N THR A 248 -38.11 -17.22 -17.77
CA THR A 248 -37.12 -16.15 -17.76
C THR A 248 -37.72 -14.93 -18.43
N ASN A 249 -37.39 -13.75 -17.90
CA ASN A 249 -37.88 -12.45 -18.34
C ASN A 249 -37.30 -12.08 -19.73
N ASN A 250 -37.68 -12.83 -20.77
CA ASN A 250 -37.12 -12.79 -22.13
C ASN A 250 -37.99 -11.95 -23.11
N LEU A 251 -39.04 -11.31 -22.61
CA LEU A 251 -39.92 -10.45 -23.43
C LEU A 251 -39.40 -9.01 -23.59
N ASN A 252 -38.30 -8.63 -22.94
CA ASN A 252 -37.81 -7.25 -22.92
C ASN A 252 -36.61 -6.95 -23.85
N PHE A 253 -35.94 -7.98 -24.40
CA PHE A 253 -34.76 -7.77 -25.26
C PHE A 253 -35.08 -7.70 -26.76
N GLY A 254 -36.24 -8.20 -27.18
CA GLY A 254 -36.62 -8.18 -28.60
C GLY A 254 -37.05 -6.80 -29.07
N ILE A 255 -37.99 -6.15 -28.37
CA ILE A 255 -38.59 -4.88 -28.81
C ILE A 255 -37.89 -3.72 -28.11
N ASN A 256 -36.79 -3.25 -28.69
CA ASN A 256 -36.18 -2.01 -28.22
C ASN A 256 -36.99 -0.82 -28.74
N THR A 257 -37.94 -0.35 -27.94
CA THR A 257 -38.77 0.83 -28.25
C THR A 257 -37.93 2.07 -28.56
N ASN A 258 -36.70 2.15 -28.04
CA ASN A 258 -35.79 3.25 -28.38
C ASN A 258 -35.32 3.19 -29.83
N ARG A 259 -35.14 2.01 -30.45
CA ARG A 259 -34.84 1.90 -31.90
C ARG A 259 -35.96 2.50 -32.72
N LEU A 260 -37.19 2.08 -32.46
CA LEU A 260 -38.37 2.60 -33.16
C LEU A 260 -38.50 4.12 -32.98
N LYS A 261 -38.31 4.62 -31.75
CA LYS A 261 -38.35 6.06 -31.45
C LYS A 261 -37.23 6.85 -32.13
N MET A 262 -36.03 6.29 -32.27
CA MET A 262 -34.90 6.98 -32.90
C MET A 262 -35.01 7.01 -34.43
N MET A 263 -35.73 6.07 -35.06
CA MET A 263 -35.99 6.10 -36.51
C MET A 263 -36.94 7.23 -36.94
N THR A 264 -37.89 7.62 -36.10
CA THR A 264 -38.86 8.69 -36.39
C THR A 264 -38.38 10.07 -35.94
N LYS A 265 -37.23 10.11 -35.26
CA LYS A 265 -36.70 11.34 -34.67
C LYS A 265 -36.10 12.25 -35.75
N GLN A 266 -36.41 13.54 -35.69
CA GLN A 266 -35.78 14.55 -36.53
C GLN A 266 -34.28 14.66 -36.22
N LYS A 267 -33.47 14.93 -37.26
CA LYS A 267 -32.02 15.06 -37.12
C LYS A 267 -31.67 16.17 -36.12
N THR A 268 -30.85 15.83 -35.14
CA THR A 268 -30.30 16.79 -34.19
C THR A 268 -29.48 17.88 -34.95
N PRO A 269 -29.65 19.18 -34.64
CA PRO A 269 -28.89 20.26 -35.28
C PRO A 269 -27.41 20.24 -34.86
N LYS A 270 -26.51 20.49 -35.82
CA LYS A 270 -25.03 20.38 -35.67
C LYS A 270 -24.47 21.08 -34.42
N ILE A 271 -25.10 22.19 -34.00
CA ILE A 271 -24.71 22.94 -32.79
C ILE A 271 -24.74 22.07 -31.53
N LYS A 272 -25.69 21.12 -31.41
CA LYS A 272 -25.78 20.24 -30.24
C LYS A 272 -24.65 19.20 -30.15
N ALA A 273 -23.84 19.04 -31.20
CA ALA A 273 -22.62 18.24 -31.14
C ALA A 273 -21.59 18.82 -30.13
N ILE A 274 -21.71 20.10 -29.75
CA ILE A 274 -20.89 20.71 -28.68
C ILE A 274 -20.99 19.97 -27.35
N LYS A 275 -22.06 19.20 -27.11
CA LYS A 275 -22.20 18.37 -25.90
C LYS A 275 -21.08 17.33 -25.77
N LEU A 276 -20.39 16.97 -26.86
CA LEU A 276 -19.23 16.09 -26.82
C LEU A 276 -18.06 16.70 -26.03
N VAL A 277 -18.03 18.03 -25.87
CA VAL A 277 -17.03 18.76 -25.06
C VAL A 277 -17.07 18.34 -23.60
N TRP A 278 -18.18 17.77 -23.10
CA TRP A 278 -18.23 17.18 -21.75
C TRP A 278 -17.28 16.00 -21.54
N ALA A 279 -16.64 15.46 -22.59
CA ALA A 279 -15.49 14.56 -22.46
C ALA A 279 -14.29 15.23 -21.78
N MET A 280 -14.02 16.51 -22.09
CA MET A 280 -12.85 17.26 -21.63
C MET A 280 -12.76 17.39 -20.10
N PRO A 281 -13.82 17.80 -19.36
CA PRO A 281 -13.73 17.86 -17.91
C PRO A 281 -13.54 16.48 -17.28
N ILE A 282 -14.12 15.41 -17.83
CA ILE A 282 -13.85 14.05 -17.33
C ILE A 282 -12.38 13.70 -17.52
N ILE A 283 -11.84 13.96 -18.72
CA ILE A 283 -10.41 13.74 -19.00
C ILE A 283 -9.56 14.54 -18.02
N ALA A 284 -9.85 15.81 -17.78
CA ALA A 284 -9.10 16.64 -16.83
C ALA A 284 -9.15 16.09 -15.40
N ILE A 285 -10.33 15.66 -14.93
CA ILE A 285 -10.51 15.03 -13.62
C ILE A 285 -9.68 13.75 -13.53
N LEU A 286 -9.71 12.91 -14.56
CA LEU A 286 -8.93 11.68 -14.61
C LEU A 286 -7.43 11.98 -14.61
N LEU A 287 -6.97 12.87 -15.49
CA LEU A 287 -5.55 13.26 -15.55
C LEU A 287 -5.05 13.80 -14.21
N PHE A 288 -5.87 14.60 -13.50
CA PHE A 288 -5.55 15.07 -12.16
C PHE A 288 -5.52 13.91 -11.14
N ALA A 289 -6.48 13.00 -11.19
CA ALA A 289 -6.54 11.84 -10.31
C ALA A 289 -5.39 10.84 -10.54
N PHE A 290 -4.82 10.79 -11.75
CA PHE A 290 -3.70 9.93 -12.14
C PHE A 290 -2.34 10.65 -12.12
N ALA A 291 -2.28 11.91 -11.68
CA ALA A 291 -1.04 12.67 -11.65
C ALA A 291 -0.19 12.27 -10.43
N GLU A 292 1.03 11.78 -10.66
CA GLU A 292 1.97 11.39 -9.61
C GLU A 292 3.09 12.44 -9.44
N PRO A 293 3.44 12.85 -8.21
CA PRO A 293 4.53 13.79 -8.00
C PRO A 293 5.90 13.13 -8.20
N ASN A 294 6.77 13.78 -8.96
CA ASN A 294 8.20 13.50 -9.03
C ASN A 294 8.95 14.58 -8.25
N TYR A 295 9.47 14.23 -7.08
CA TYR A 295 10.17 15.17 -6.22
C TYR A 295 11.58 15.41 -6.77
N LYS A 296 11.86 16.65 -7.18
CA LYS A 296 13.19 17.09 -7.60
C LYS A 296 13.73 18.08 -6.58
N VAL A 297 14.91 17.79 -6.05
CA VAL A 297 15.62 18.69 -5.16
C VAL A 297 16.24 19.80 -6.00
N ILE A 298 15.97 21.06 -5.63
CA ILE A 298 16.67 22.20 -6.23
C ILE A 298 18.14 22.12 -5.77
N PRO A 299 19.12 21.97 -6.68
CA PRO A 299 20.51 22.01 -6.27
C PRO A 299 20.81 23.37 -5.64
N GLU A 300 21.27 23.35 -4.40
CA GLU A 300 21.75 24.55 -3.73
C GLU A 300 22.78 25.24 -4.63
N LYS A 301 22.61 26.55 -4.85
CA LYS A 301 23.51 27.35 -5.68
C LYS A 301 24.91 27.22 -5.10
N GLN A 302 25.79 26.46 -5.75
CA GLN A 302 27.13 26.21 -5.25
C GLN A 302 27.89 27.53 -5.13
N ASP A 303 28.14 27.96 -3.90
CA ASP A 303 29.19 28.93 -3.61
C ASP A 303 30.52 28.28 -4.01
N PRO A 304 31.33 28.88 -4.91
CA PRO A 304 32.56 28.26 -5.41
C PRO A 304 33.59 27.95 -4.30
N GLY A 305 33.43 28.49 -3.09
CA GLY A 305 34.22 28.16 -1.91
C GLY A 305 33.83 26.87 -1.17
N LYS A 306 32.64 26.30 -1.39
CA LYS A 306 32.16 25.08 -0.70
C LYS A 306 32.24 23.80 -1.55
N SER A 307 32.34 23.92 -2.87
CA SER A 307 32.48 22.76 -3.79
C SER A 307 33.83 22.04 -3.68
N ALA A 308 34.87 22.68 -3.15
CA ALA A 308 36.14 22.01 -2.86
C ALA A 308 36.05 21.04 -1.67
N VAL A 309 35.11 21.24 -0.75
CA VAL A 309 34.92 20.39 0.43
C VAL A 309 33.99 19.21 0.11
N GLN A 310 32.95 19.42 -0.71
CA GLN A 310 32.00 18.37 -1.04
C GLN A 310 32.60 17.25 -1.93
N ASN A 311 33.47 17.60 -2.89
CA ASN A 311 34.18 16.61 -3.72
C ASN A 311 35.26 15.82 -2.94
N VAL A 312 35.60 16.24 -1.71
CA VAL A 312 36.52 15.50 -0.83
C VAL A 312 35.78 14.45 0.00
N ILE A 313 34.48 14.64 0.28
CA ILE A 313 33.67 13.73 1.11
C ILE A 313 33.24 12.47 0.33
N GLU A 314 33.01 12.57 -0.99
CA GLU A 314 32.67 11.40 -1.84
C GLU A 314 33.80 10.36 -1.97
N LYS A 315 35.01 10.64 -1.44
CA LYS A 315 36.18 9.78 -1.56
C LYS A 315 36.62 9.08 -0.27
N ARG A 316 35.84 9.16 0.83
CA ARG A 316 36.27 8.68 2.17
C ARG A 316 35.35 7.69 2.88
N VAL A 317 34.49 6.95 2.18
CA VAL A 317 33.82 5.78 2.80
C VAL A 317 34.68 4.56 2.53
N THR A 318 35.32 4.03 3.58
CA THR A 318 36.08 2.78 3.49
C THR A 318 35.29 1.68 4.16
N MET A 319 35.07 0.58 3.44
CA MET A 319 34.39 -0.60 3.97
C MET A 319 35.32 -1.32 4.95
N PHE A 320 34.92 -1.37 6.21
CA PHE A 320 35.65 -2.10 7.25
C PHE A 320 34.91 -3.40 7.56
N THR A 321 35.57 -4.53 7.30
CA THR A 321 35.10 -5.87 7.67
C THR A 321 35.94 -6.38 8.82
N GLY A 322 35.31 -6.74 9.93
CA GLY A 322 35.98 -7.28 11.12
C GLY A 322 35.19 -8.41 11.76
N THR A 323 35.83 -9.11 12.70
CA THR A 323 35.21 -10.20 13.46
C THR A 323 35.31 -9.91 14.95
N VAL A 324 34.18 -9.98 15.64
CA VAL A 324 34.09 -9.89 17.10
C VAL A 324 34.16 -11.30 17.67
N VAL A 325 35.08 -11.52 18.61
CA VAL A 325 35.30 -12.80 19.27
C VAL A 325 35.26 -12.65 20.79
N ASP A 326 34.97 -13.74 21.48
CA ASP A 326 35.09 -13.84 22.94
C ASP A 326 36.54 -14.15 23.37
N GLU A 327 36.82 -14.16 24.68
CA GLU A 327 38.15 -14.42 25.26
C GLU A 327 38.78 -15.76 24.81
N ASN A 328 37.96 -16.71 24.36
CA ASN A 328 38.36 -18.01 23.83
C ASN A 328 38.51 -18.05 22.28
N ALA A 329 38.53 -16.88 21.61
CA ALA A 329 38.62 -16.72 20.16
C ALA A 329 37.46 -17.33 19.34
N ILE A 330 36.31 -17.55 19.97
CA ILE A 330 35.07 -18.00 19.32
C ILE A 330 34.30 -16.77 18.83
N GLY A 331 33.79 -16.81 17.60
CA GLY A 331 32.98 -15.74 17.01
C GLY A 331 31.74 -15.44 17.85
N PHE A 332 31.49 -14.16 18.11
CA PHE A 332 30.44 -13.73 19.04
C PHE A 332 29.26 -13.09 18.28
N PRO A 333 28.15 -13.82 18.09
CA PRO A 333 27.01 -13.35 17.31
C PRO A 333 26.12 -12.36 18.07
N GLY A 334 25.50 -11.43 17.34
CA GLY A 334 24.51 -10.50 17.90
C GLY A 334 25.07 -9.27 18.61
N VAL A 335 26.38 -8.98 18.49
CA VAL A 335 27.01 -7.74 18.99
C VAL A 335 26.52 -6.56 18.18
N GLN A 336 26.01 -5.54 18.84
CA GLN A 336 25.56 -4.32 18.20
C GLN A 336 26.77 -3.41 17.94
N VAL A 337 26.98 -3.06 16.67
CA VAL A 337 28.01 -2.13 16.21
C VAL A 337 27.32 -0.86 15.76
N LEU A 338 27.43 0.23 16.52
CA LEU A 338 26.71 1.48 16.32
C LEU A 338 27.68 2.64 16.09
N ILE A 339 27.40 3.49 15.10
CA ILE A 339 28.08 4.77 14.97
C ILE A 339 27.51 5.76 15.99
N VAL A 340 28.32 6.20 16.94
CA VAL A 340 27.94 7.10 18.03
C VAL A 340 27.42 8.43 17.46
N GLY A 341 26.23 8.84 17.90
CA GLY A 341 25.55 10.05 17.39
C GLY A 341 24.76 9.83 16.09
N SER A 342 24.58 8.59 15.65
CA SER A 342 23.76 8.23 14.48
C SER A 342 22.80 7.08 14.77
N THR A 343 21.86 6.82 13.85
CA THR A 343 21.00 5.63 13.86
C THR A 343 21.55 4.50 12.97
N ILE A 344 22.81 4.59 12.55
CA ILE A 344 23.43 3.63 11.63
C ILE A 344 24.22 2.61 12.45
N GLY A 345 23.79 1.35 12.41
CA GLY A 345 24.47 0.24 13.06
C GLY A 345 24.17 -1.11 12.40
N ILE A 346 24.95 -2.12 12.76
CA ILE A 346 24.82 -3.51 12.29
C ILE A 346 25.00 -4.47 13.46
N THR A 347 24.50 -5.69 13.34
CA THR A 347 24.75 -6.78 14.29
C THR A 347 25.66 -7.84 13.68
N THR A 348 26.55 -8.44 14.48
CA THR A 348 27.46 -9.51 14.03
C THR A 348 26.72 -10.81 13.65
N ASP A 349 27.25 -11.54 12.66
CA ASP A 349 26.74 -12.86 12.22
C ASP A 349 27.15 -14.03 13.14
N LYS A 350 26.83 -15.27 12.76
CA LYS A 350 27.10 -16.50 13.56
C LYS A 350 28.57 -16.72 13.86
N GLU A 351 29.44 -16.25 12.98
CA GLU A 351 30.88 -16.33 13.07
C GLU A 351 31.48 -15.07 13.71
N GLY A 352 30.64 -14.14 14.20
CA GLY A 352 31.03 -12.87 14.81
C GLY A 352 31.45 -11.79 13.81
N SER A 353 31.27 -12.01 12.52
CA SER A 353 31.73 -11.10 11.47
C SER A 353 30.72 -9.99 11.19
N PHE A 354 31.23 -8.81 10.84
CA PHE A 354 30.45 -7.64 10.45
C PHE A 354 31.17 -6.84 9.37
N THR A 355 30.40 -6.10 8.57
CA THR A 355 30.93 -5.14 7.61
C THR A 355 30.21 -3.81 7.77
N LEU A 356 30.96 -2.75 8.01
CA LEU A 356 30.42 -1.40 8.23
C LEU A 356 31.21 -0.39 7.39
N GLY A 357 30.51 0.52 6.71
CA GLY A 357 31.12 1.64 6.02
C GLY A 357 31.53 2.72 7.01
N LEU A 358 32.82 3.03 7.09
CA LEU A 358 33.37 4.03 8.01
C LEU A 358 33.83 5.29 7.28
N ILE A 359 33.62 6.44 7.94
CA ILE A 359 34.20 7.73 7.58
C ILE A 359 35.28 8.05 8.62
N ASN A 360 36.43 8.54 8.17
CA ASN A 360 37.53 8.93 9.06
C ASN A 360 37.02 9.94 10.10
N GLU A 361 37.39 9.75 11.38
CA GLU A 361 37.00 10.55 12.56
C GLU A 361 35.67 10.20 13.26
N VAL A 362 34.91 9.21 12.76
CA VAL A 362 33.66 8.78 13.40
C VAL A 362 33.92 7.79 14.55
N LYS A 363 33.26 7.95 15.70
CA LYS A 363 33.31 7.00 16.82
C LYS A 363 32.33 5.84 16.59
N VAL A 364 32.79 4.62 16.79
CA VAL A 364 32.03 3.37 16.65
C VAL A 364 32.02 2.66 18.00
N GLU A 365 30.83 2.27 18.44
CA GLU A 365 30.59 1.57 19.69
C GLU A 365 30.17 0.13 19.43
N PHE A 366 30.74 -0.80 20.19
CA PHE A 366 30.39 -2.20 20.21
C PHE A 366 29.75 -2.51 21.56
N SER A 367 28.48 -2.93 21.56
CA SER A 367 27.73 -3.23 22.78
C SER A 367 27.05 -4.60 22.70
N TYR A 368 27.07 -5.32 23.83
CA TYR A 368 26.37 -6.57 24.01
C TYR A 368 25.99 -6.74 25.49
N VAL A 369 24.83 -7.32 25.75
CA VAL A 369 24.29 -7.47 27.12
C VAL A 369 25.26 -8.30 27.98
N GLY A 370 25.79 -7.71 29.05
CA GLY A 370 26.70 -8.36 30.00
C GLY A 370 28.21 -8.26 29.68
N LYS A 371 28.59 -7.59 28.57
CA LYS A 371 29.99 -7.38 28.16
C LYS A 371 30.38 -5.90 28.26
N GLU A 372 31.67 -5.62 28.38
CA GLU A 372 32.19 -4.24 28.40
C GLU A 372 31.92 -3.56 27.05
N THR A 373 31.36 -2.35 27.07
CA THR A 373 31.10 -1.58 25.86
C THR A 373 32.41 -0.97 25.36
N LEU A 374 32.82 -1.33 24.14
CA LEU A 374 34.07 -0.86 23.55
C LEU A 374 33.79 0.27 22.57
N GLN A 375 34.56 1.36 22.65
CA GLN A 375 34.48 2.48 21.71
C GLN A 375 35.81 2.64 20.96
N PHE A 376 35.73 2.76 19.64
CA PHE A 376 36.89 2.98 18.77
C PHE A 376 36.64 4.15 17.82
N THR A 377 37.70 4.85 17.44
CA THR A 377 37.63 5.85 16.37
C THR A 377 37.81 5.17 15.01
N GLY A 378 37.12 5.62 13.97
CA GLY A 378 37.20 5.03 12.62
C GLY A 378 38.63 4.90 12.07
N ASN A 379 39.51 5.86 12.41
CA ASN A 379 40.93 5.79 12.05
C ASN A 379 41.68 4.65 12.75
N GLU A 380 41.33 4.36 14.01
CA GLU A 380 41.94 3.29 14.80
C GLU A 380 41.55 1.92 14.21
N LEU A 381 40.26 1.73 13.90
CA LEU A 381 39.75 0.51 13.27
C LEU A 381 40.41 0.27 11.89
N LEU A 382 40.54 1.32 11.08
CA LEU A 382 41.18 1.21 9.76
C LEU A 382 42.69 0.93 9.83
N SER A 383 43.35 1.23 10.95
CA SER A 383 44.79 1.03 11.17
C SER A 383 45.15 -0.34 11.79
N MET A 384 44.16 -1.11 12.26
CA MET A 384 44.38 -2.42 12.87
C MET A 384 44.90 -3.46 11.86
N LYS A 385 46.06 -4.07 12.16
CA LYS A 385 46.65 -5.15 11.35
C LYS A 385 45.83 -6.44 11.38
N GLU A 386 45.29 -6.78 12.55
CA GLU A 386 44.35 -7.89 12.73
C GLU A 386 42.97 -7.29 13.01
N LYS A 387 42.00 -7.54 12.11
CA LYS A 387 40.64 -6.98 12.20
C LYS A 387 39.76 -7.78 13.18
N ARG A 388 40.30 -8.03 14.37
CA ARG A 388 39.67 -8.82 15.43
C ARG A 388 39.46 -7.95 16.66
N ILE A 389 38.23 -7.93 17.16
CA ILE A 389 37.84 -7.21 18.38
C ILE A 389 37.44 -8.25 19.42
N VAL A 390 38.04 -8.18 20.60
CA VAL A 390 37.77 -9.12 21.70
C VAL A 390 36.91 -8.42 22.74
N MET A 391 35.72 -8.94 23.02
CA MET A 391 34.85 -8.43 24.07
C MET A 391 35.13 -9.14 25.39
N LYS A 392 35.34 -8.36 26.45
CA LYS A 392 35.59 -8.88 27.81
C LYS A 392 34.30 -8.87 28.63
N ASP A 393 34.20 -9.82 29.57
CA ASP A 393 33.14 -9.81 30.57
C ASP A 393 33.28 -8.59 31.50
N ILE A 394 32.15 -7.98 31.89
CA ILE A 394 32.14 -7.00 32.97
C ILE A 394 32.39 -7.74 34.29
N ALA A 395 33.66 -7.87 34.66
CA ALA A 395 34.06 -8.20 36.02
C ALA A 395 34.16 -6.88 36.81
N ILE A 396 33.10 -6.49 37.54
CA ILE A 396 33.27 -5.49 38.60
C ILE A 396 33.98 -6.19 39.76
N VAL A 397 35.30 -6.20 39.73
CA VAL A 397 36.12 -6.42 40.93
C VAL A 397 36.06 -5.10 41.71
N LEU A 398 35.36 -5.13 42.85
CA LEU A 398 35.48 -4.06 43.84
C LEU A 398 36.87 -4.19 44.49
N ASP A 399 37.86 -3.51 43.93
CA ASP A 399 39.16 -3.34 44.58
C ASP A 399 39.08 -2.15 45.54
N PHE A 400 39.12 -2.43 46.84
CA PHE A 400 38.94 -1.47 47.93
C PHE A 400 40.25 -0.81 48.36
N ASN A 401 41.10 -0.37 47.43
CA ASN A 401 42.31 0.36 47.84
C ASN A 401 42.94 1.23 46.75
N GLN A 402 42.26 2.31 46.33
CA GLN A 402 42.97 3.51 45.86
C GLN A 402 42.32 4.80 46.37
N LYS A 403 43.20 5.68 46.86
CA LYS A 403 42.93 7.00 47.44
C LYS A 403 42.23 7.91 46.44
N THR A 404 41.31 8.69 46.99
CA THR A 404 40.57 9.79 46.36
C THR A 404 41.51 10.83 45.73
N GLU A 405 41.39 11.07 44.42
CA GLU A 405 41.83 12.32 43.81
C GLU A 405 40.62 13.28 43.71
N GLU A 406 40.83 14.51 44.17
CA GLU A 406 39.83 15.60 44.16
C GLU A 406 39.45 15.97 42.72
N VAL A 407 38.16 15.90 42.40
CA VAL A 407 37.61 16.46 41.17
C VAL A 407 37.33 17.95 41.40
N VAL A 408 38.09 18.80 40.72
CA VAL A 408 37.89 20.26 40.67
C VAL A 408 36.54 20.57 40.01
N PRO A 409 35.73 21.52 40.53
CA PRO A 409 34.43 21.84 39.94
C PRO A 409 34.57 22.54 38.57
N PRO A 410 33.60 22.34 37.66
CA PRO A 410 33.66 22.89 36.30
C PRO A 410 33.53 24.42 36.29
N PRO A 411 34.15 25.11 35.32
CA PRO A 411 34.14 26.57 35.23
C PRO A 411 32.76 27.13 34.86
N GLN A 412 32.46 28.31 35.41
CA GLN A 412 31.21 29.05 35.19
C GLN A 412 31.05 29.53 33.74
N PRO A 413 29.81 29.67 33.24
CA PRO A 413 29.55 30.11 31.86
C PRO A 413 29.90 31.59 31.65
N VAL A 414 30.61 31.85 30.56
CA VAL A 414 30.94 33.18 30.04
C VAL A 414 29.66 33.88 29.58
N LYS A 415 29.47 35.13 30.02
CA LYS A 415 28.44 36.05 29.50
C LYS A 415 28.87 36.57 28.14
N THR A 416 28.00 36.45 27.15
CA THR A 416 28.12 37.20 25.89
C THR A 416 26.89 38.10 25.75
N GLU A 417 27.13 39.41 25.85
CA GLU A 417 26.20 40.46 25.45
C GLU A 417 26.22 40.59 23.91
N GLY A 418 25.05 40.76 23.29
CA GLY A 418 24.96 41.05 21.86
C GLY A 418 23.60 40.70 21.26
N ILE A 419 22.74 41.71 21.19
CA ILE A 419 21.35 41.71 20.70
C ILE A 419 21.23 41.39 19.20
N VAL A 420 20.29 40.53 18.81
CA VAL A 420 19.32 40.79 17.71
C VAL A 420 17.98 40.12 18.08
N GLU A 421 16.93 40.92 18.22
CA GLU A 421 15.54 40.49 18.38
C GLU A 421 15.02 39.84 17.09
N GLU A 422 14.50 38.61 17.17
CA GLU A 422 13.65 38.01 16.14
C GLU A 422 12.32 37.59 16.77
N ILE A 423 11.23 38.04 16.14
CA ILE A 423 9.85 37.96 16.64
C ILE A 423 9.36 36.51 16.59
N ILE A 424 9.12 35.89 17.75
CA ILE A 424 8.49 34.57 17.85
C ILE A 424 6.97 34.75 17.94
N VAL A 425 6.23 34.30 16.92
CA VAL A 425 4.77 34.13 16.96
C VAL A 425 4.42 32.94 17.87
N PRO A 426 3.41 33.04 18.76
CA PRO A 426 3.06 31.94 19.66
C PRO A 426 2.38 30.78 18.91
N PRO A 427 2.61 29.51 19.31
CA PRO A 427 1.96 28.35 18.72
C PRO A 427 0.46 28.30 19.07
N PRO A 428 -0.39 27.68 18.22
CA PRO A 428 -1.83 27.62 18.42
C PRO A 428 -2.21 26.74 19.63
N PRO A 429 -3.36 26.99 20.28
CA PRO A 429 -3.76 26.27 21.48
C PRO A 429 -4.03 24.78 21.20
N LEU A 430 -3.55 23.92 22.10
CA LEU A 430 -3.77 22.48 22.07
C LEU A 430 -5.25 22.12 22.20
N ARG A 431 -5.72 21.18 21.38
CA ARG A 431 -7.03 20.55 21.50
C ARG A 431 -7.18 19.90 22.88
N ALA A 432 -8.30 20.16 23.54
CA ALA A 432 -8.70 19.46 24.76
C ALA A 432 -8.87 17.96 24.47
N PHE A 433 -8.21 17.14 25.29
CA PHE A 433 -8.40 15.68 25.29
C PHE A 433 -9.48 15.29 26.28
N ASP A 434 -10.24 14.29 25.86
CA ASP A 434 -11.40 13.66 26.50
C ASP A 434 -11.11 13.20 27.94
N GLU A 435 -12.03 13.48 28.86
CA GLU A 435 -11.92 13.22 30.32
C GLU A 435 -12.17 11.77 30.74
N ASN A 436 -12.22 10.81 29.81
CA ASN A 436 -12.45 9.40 30.11
C ASN A 436 -11.41 8.50 29.44
N ALA A 437 -10.15 8.64 29.87
CA ALA A 437 -9.09 7.69 29.54
C ALA A 437 -8.68 6.94 30.82
N GLU A 438 -8.77 5.61 30.74
CA GLU A 438 -8.28 4.64 31.72
C GLU A 438 -6.87 5.02 32.22
N GLU A 439 -6.57 4.78 33.51
CA GLU A 439 -5.28 5.07 34.15
C GLU A 439 -4.11 4.49 33.34
N HIS A 440 -3.51 5.31 32.47
CA HIS A 440 -2.33 4.92 31.71
C HIS A 440 -1.13 4.85 32.65
N ILE A 441 -0.59 3.65 32.85
CA ILE A 441 0.67 3.45 33.57
C ILE A 441 1.83 3.73 32.60
N PHE A 442 2.74 4.63 32.98
CA PHE A 442 3.86 5.05 32.14
C PHE A 442 5.15 4.30 32.50
N THR A 443 5.98 4.01 31.51
CA THR A 443 7.32 3.41 31.70
C THR A 443 8.44 4.44 31.52
N ILE A 444 8.15 5.59 30.88
CA ILE A 444 9.07 6.70 30.65
C ILE A 444 8.28 8.00 30.87
N VAL A 445 8.75 8.87 31.77
CA VAL A 445 8.09 10.13 32.14
C VAL A 445 9.07 11.31 32.05
N GLU A 446 8.54 12.53 31.93
CA GLU A 446 9.33 13.77 31.89
C GLU A 446 10.09 14.01 33.21
N GLN A 447 9.52 13.59 34.34
CA GLN A 447 10.18 13.61 35.65
C GLN A 447 9.93 12.29 36.38
N ASP A 448 11.01 11.55 36.65
CA ASP A 448 10.96 10.25 37.33
C ASP A 448 10.54 10.38 38.81
N PRO A 449 9.83 9.38 39.38
CA PRO A 449 9.57 9.33 40.82
C PRO A 449 10.85 9.28 41.66
N GLU A 450 10.86 10.02 42.76
CA GLU A 450 12.03 10.14 43.64
C GLU A 450 11.73 9.68 45.07
N TYR A 451 12.52 8.72 45.58
CA TYR A 451 12.40 8.24 46.96
C TYR A 451 12.83 9.32 47.96
N PRO A 452 12.23 9.40 49.17
CA PRO A 452 12.68 10.36 50.19
C PRO A 452 14.17 10.21 50.51
N GLY A 453 14.94 11.29 50.35
CA GLY A 453 16.40 11.28 50.50
C GLY A 453 17.18 10.77 49.28
N GLY A 454 16.51 10.59 48.14
CA GLY A 454 17.10 10.24 46.85
C GLY A 454 17.58 8.79 46.74
N HIS A 455 18.26 8.49 45.64
CA HIS A 455 18.70 7.13 45.30
C HIS A 455 19.62 6.51 46.37
N ASN A 456 20.42 7.31 47.07
CA ASN A 456 21.32 6.84 48.13
C ASN A 456 20.56 6.35 49.38
N ALA A 457 19.49 7.04 49.77
CA ALA A 457 18.64 6.65 50.89
C ALA A 457 17.87 5.36 50.59
N LEU A 458 17.33 5.25 49.36
CA LEU A 458 16.67 4.03 48.89
C LEU A 458 17.63 2.84 48.92
N ARG A 459 18.86 3.01 48.40
CA ARG A 459 19.88 1.95 48.40
C ARG A 459 20.19 1.50 49.83
N LYS A 460 20.42 2.45 50.74
CA LYS A 460 20.69 2.15 52.15
C LYS A 460 19.54 1.37 52.81
N TYR A 461 18.29 1.84 52.65
CA TYR A 461 17.10 1.16 53.16
C TYR A 461 17.00 -0.28 52.64
N VAL A 462 17.16 -0.47 51.33
CA VAL A 462 17.07 -1.80 50.72
C VAL A 462 18.19 -2.70 51.24
N THR A 463 19.43 -2.23 51.37
CA THR A 463 20.54 -3.02 51.92
C THR A 463 20.35 -3.37 53.40
N ASP A 464 19.85 -2.45 54.22
CA ASP A 464 19.57 -2.68 55.64
C ASP A 464 18.46 -3.74 55.80
N MET A 465 17.38 -3.63 55.02
CA MET A 465 16.28 -4.61 55.03
C MET A 465 16.67 -5.97 54.45
N GLN A 466 17.49 -6.00 53.39
CA GLN A 466 18.07 -7.23 52.85
C GLN A 466 18.87 -7.98 53.91
N THR A 467 19.76 -7.28 54.61
CA THR A 467 20.62 -7.86 55.65
C THR A 467 19.80 -8.36 56.84
N LYS A 468 18.78 -7.59 57.23
CA LYS A 468 17.87 -7.97 58.31
C LYS A 468 17.08 -9.25 57.97
N LEU A 469 16.45 -9.31 56.80
CA LEU A 469 15.66 -10.48 56.38
C LEU A 469 16.54 -11.71 56.10
N ALA A 470 17.76 -11.53 55.58
CA ALA A 470 18.72 -12.62 55.41
C ALA A 470 19.13 -13.22 56.77
N ASN A 471 19.33 -12.41 57.80
CA ASN A 471 19.76 -12.87 59.13
C ASN A 471 18.61 -13.42 59.98
N ASP A 472 17.48 -12.72 60.03
CA ASP A 472 16.34 -13.04 60.90
C ASP A 472 15.54 -14.25 60.37
N GLU A 473 15.33 -14.31 59.05
CA GLU A 473 14.50 -15.34 58.41
C GLU A 473 15.33 -16.39 57.65
N LYS A 474 16.68 -16.28 57.68
CA LYS A 474 17.63 -17.18 56.99
C LYS A 474 17.36 -17.33 55.50
N ILE A 475 16.86 -16.27 54.85
CA ILE A 475 16.54 -16.25 53.43
C ILE A 475 17.84 -16.20 52.62
N LYS A 476 17.92 -17.00 51.55
CA LYS A 476 19.04 -17.00 50.59
C LYS A 476 18.52 -17.05 49.16
N GLY A 477 19.21 -16.41 48.22
CA GLY A 477 18.87 -16.44 46.79
C GLY A 477 18.46 -15.08 46.22
N LYS A 478 18.19 -15.04 44.92
CA LYS A 478 17.87 -13.83 44.16
C LYS A 478 16.38 -13.73 43.85
N ALA A 479 15.86 -12.51 43.81
CA ALA A 479 14.51 -12.22 43.34
C ALA A 479 14.46 -10.85 42.64
N LYS A 480 13.57 -10.71 41.66
CA LYS A 480 13.21 -9.44 41.02
C LYS A 480 11.73 -9.20 41.23
N VAL A 481 11.40 -8.06 41.81
CA VAL A 481 10.02 -7.66 42.09
C VAL A 481 9.69 -6.40 41.30
N GLY A 482 8.60 -6.46 40.52
CA GLY A 482 8.02 -5.30 39.88
C GLY A 482 6.99 -4.64 40.78
N PHE A 483 6.94 -3.31 40.79
CA PHE A 483 5.91 -2.55 41.51
C PHE A 483 5.65 -1.23 40.80
N THR A 484 4.48 -0.64 41.06
CA THR A 484 4.07 0.64 40.49
C THR A 484 4.11 1.69 41.60
N VAL A 485 4.76 2.82 41.37
CA VAL A 485 4.58 4.01 42.22
C VAL A 485 3.38 4.77 41.67
N ASP A 486 2.32 4.89 42.44
CA ASP A 486 1.08 5.57 42.03
C ASP A 486 1.21 7.11 42.02
N ALA A 487 0.15 7.80 41.60
CA ALA A 487 0.11 9.26 41.54
C ALA A 487 0.21 9.93 42.93
N GLU A 488 -0.04 9.16 44.00
CA GLU A 488 0.11 9.55 45.40
C GLU A 488 1.51 9.23 45.96
N GLY A 489 2.37 8.58 45.18
CA GLY A 489 3.74 8.22 45.55
C GLY A 489 3.87 6.92 46.34
N LYS A 490 2.81 6.11 46.44
CA LYS A 490 2.84 4.84 47.17
C LYS A 490 3.22 3.68 46.23
N ALA A 491 4.05 2.76 46.74
CA ALA A 491 4.35 1.52 46.05
C ALA A 491 3.13 0.57 46.12
N THR A 492 2.52 0.31 44.96
CA THR A 492 1.35 -0.55 44.77
C THR A 492 1.61 -1.57 43.65
N ASN A 493 0.67 -2.49 43.41
CA ASN A 493 0.75 -3.51 42.36
C ASN A 493 2.07 -4.34 42.37
N ILE A 494 2.45 -4.83 43.55
CA ILE A 494 3.70 -5.57 43.77
C ILE A 494 3.57 -6.99 43.19
N LYS A 495 4.41 -7.33 42.22
CA LYS A 495 4.43 -8.63 41.55
C LYS A 495 5.85 -9.17 41.42
N THR A 496 6.07 -10.39 41.89
CA THR A 496 7.35 -11.09 41.68
C THR A 496 7.48 -11.49 40.21
N ILE A 497 8.56 -11.04 39.56
CA ILE A 497 8.84 -11.28 38.14
C ILE A 497 9.73 -12.52 37.99
N GLU A 498 10.79 -12.60 38.78
CA GLU A 498 11.74 -13.72 38.81
C GLU A 498 12.13 -14.01 40.25
N GLN A 499 12.26 -15.28 40.64
CA GLN A 499 12.72 -15.67 41.98
C GLN A 499 13.44 -17.02 41.94
N ASP A 500 14.54 -17.14 42.68
CA ASP A 500 15.26 -18.40 42.86
C ASP A 500 14.49 -19.35 43.80
N ASN A 501 13.79 -18.79 44.80
CA ASN A 501 12.89 -19.53 45.68
C ASN A 501 11.79 -18.62 46.24
N ASP A 502 10.72 -19.25 46.74
CA ASP A 502 9.53 -18.57 47.26
C ASP A 502 9.82 -17.66 48.47
N LEU A 503 10.85 -17.99 49.26
CA LEU A 503 11.29 -17.17 50.40
C LEU A 503 11.96 -15.87 49.92
N ALA A 504 12.79 -15.92 48.88
CA ALA A 504 13.43 -14.75 48.29
C ALA A 504 12.42 -13.82 47.62
N GLY A 505 11.40 -14.36 46.94
CA GLY A 505 10.33 -13.52 46.38
C GLY A 505 9.46 -12.88 47.45
N LYS A 506 9.09 -13.60 48.51
CA LYS A 506 8.35 -13.03 49.65
C LYS A 506 9.17 -11.97 50.38
N GLY A 507 10.45 -12.23 50.64
CA GLY A 507 11.37 -11.25 51.25
C GLY A 507 11.49 -9.98 50.40
N ALA A 508 11.64 -10.12 49.09
CA ALA A 508 11.72 -8.98 48.18
C ALA A 508 10.40 -8.17 48.11
N ALA A 509 9.25 -8.84 48.14
CA ALA A 509 7.94 -8.17 48.22
C ALA A 509 7.77 -7.42 49.56
N THR A 510 8.24 -7.98 50.67
CA THR A 510 8.21 -7.34 51.99
C THR A 510 9.03 -6.04 52.03
N ILE A 511 10.19 -6.01 51.36
CA ILE A 511 11.01 -4.80 51.24
C ILE A 511 10.23 -3.69 50.52
N VAL A 512 9.55 -4.01 49.42
CA VAL A 512 8.77 -3.03 48.64
C VAL A 512 7.54 -2.54 49.41
N MET A 513 6.85 -3.42 50.14
CA MET A 513 5.70 -3.03 50.98
C MET A 513 6.07 -2.07 52.12
N GLY A 514 7.31 -2.14 52.62
CA GLY A 514 7.79 -1.30 53.71
C GLY A 514 8.39 0.04 53.30
N MET A 515 8.41 0.36 51.99
CA MET A 515 8.98 1.60 51.48
C MET A 515 8.17 2.83 51.92
N GLU A 516 8.88 3.94 52.15
CA GLU A 516 8.26 5.25 52.39
C GLU A 516 7.57 5.79 51.13
N THR A 517 6.66 6.75 51.30
CA THR A 517 5.96 7.41 50.19
C THR A 517 6.93 8.24 49.34
N TRP A 518 7.00 7.94 48.06
CA TRP A 518 7.83 8.59 47.06
C TRP A 518 7.25 9.95 46.63
N THR A 519 8.08 10.80 46.05
CA THR A 519 7.59 11.90 45.22
C THR A 519 7.12 11.31 43.88
N PRO A 520 5.85 11.49 43.48
CA PRO A 520 5.30 10.86 42.28
C PRO A 520 5.92 11.44 41.00
N GLY A 521 5.95 10.62 39.96
CA GLY A 521 6.45 11.01 38.64
C GLY A 521 5.51 12.01 38.00
N LYS A 522 6.03 12.89 37.13
CA LYS A 522 5.23 13.90 36.45
C LYS A 522 5.33 13.79 34.93
N GLN A 523 4.19 13.93 34.28
CA GLN A 523 4.06 14.06 32.82
C GLN A 523 3.14 15.25 32.54
N ARG A 524 3.60 16.24 31.76
CA ARG A 524 2.83 17.46 31.46
C ARG A 524 2.29 18.15 32.73
N ASN A 525 3.12 18.19 33.77
CA ASN A 525 2.83 18.77 35.08
C ASN A 525 1.68 18.10 35.88
N LYS A 526 1.22 16.90 35.47
CA LYS A 526 0.30 16.05 36.25
C LYS A 526 1.05 14.85 36.83
N ALA A 527 0.69 14.44 38.05
CA ALA A 527 1.22 13.24 38.68
C ALA A 527 0.73 11.98 37.93
N VAL A 528 1.62 11.03 37.69
CA VAL A 528 1.33 9.81 36.94
C VAL A 528 1.97 8.58 37.59
N SER A 529 1.34 7.42 37.40
CA SER A 529 1.83 6.14 37.93
C SER A 529 2.95 5.57 37.06
N VAL A 530 4.04 5.12 37.68
CA VAL A 530 5.26 4.64 36.98
C VAL A 530 5.71 3.27 37.50
N ASN A 531 6.07 2.37 36.58
CA ASN A 531 6.53 1.02 36.92
C ASN A 531 8.05 0.95 37.19
N PHE A 532 8.42 0.24 38.26
CA PHE A 532 9.80 -0.05 38.64
C PHE A 532 10.03 -1.55 38.81
N ILE A 533 11.30 -1.95 38.70
CA ILE A 533 11.77 -3.30 39.02
C ILE A 533 12.91 -3.19 40.02
N LEU A 534 12.77 -3.87 41.15
CA LEU A 534 13.80 -3.98 42.18
C LEU A 534 14.42 -5.39 42.15
N PRO A 535 15.68 -5.54 41.73
CA PRO A 535 16.45 -6.75 41.95
C PRO A 535 16.98 -6.79 43.39
N VAL A 536 16.81 -7.94 44.05
CA VAL A 536 17.24 -8.21 45.43
C VAL A 536 18.03 -9.52 45.47
N GLU A 537 19.14 -9.53 46.22
CA GLU A 537 19.93 -10.73 46.49
C GLU A 537 20.12 -10.88 48.01
N PHE A 538 19.67 -12.00 48.56
CA PHE A 538 19.89 -12.38 49.96
C PHE A 538 21.10 -13.32 50.04
N LYS A 539 22.13 -12.93 50.80
CA LYS A 539 23.42 -13.64 50.91
C LYS A 539 23.48 -14.53 52.15
#